data_AF-Q6CPF9-F1
#
_entry.id   AF-Q6CPF9-F1
#
_cell.length_a   1.000
_cell.length_b   1.000
_cell.length_c   1.000
_cell.angle_alpha   90.00
_cell.angle_beta   90.00
_cell.angle_gamma   90.00
#
_symmetry.space_group_name_H-M   'P 1'
#
loop_
_entity.id
_entity.type
_entity.pdbx_description
1 polymer ?
#
loop_
_entity_poly.entity_id
_entity_poly.type
_entity_poly.pdbx_seq_one_letter_code
_entity_poly.pdbx_strand_id
1 'polypeptide(L)'
;MSTQNDSIALLLLQITLYHQQELAHADSSLSLDELLVEPIVDNTVVEKFTSHSMVQIYAPELAPLNIRSIKGLISDLFTNTNIQEPKNLITLANHYYSERLNYLQEEKIPELIQQMKDEYRKLAE
;
A
#
# COMPACT_ATOMS: atom_id res chain seq x y z
N MET A 1 3.10 -7.52 -9.97
CA MET A 1 3.13 -8.00 -8.57
C MET A 1 1.82 -8.73 -8.32
N SER A 2 1.74 -9.69 -7.39
CA SER A 2 0.43 -10.30 -7.07
C SER A 2 -0.47 -9.20 -6.47
N THR A 3 -1.77 -9.26 -6.69
CA THR A 3 -2.69 -8.22 -6.18
C THR A 3 -2.73 -8.10 -4.66
N GLN A 4 -2.24 -9.13 -3.97
CA GLN A 4 -1.98 -9.10 -2.54
C GLN A 4 -0.80 -8.17 -2.20
N ASN A 5 0.28 -8.26 -2.98
CA ASN A 5 1.43 -7.37 -2.83
C ASN A 5 1.04 -5.90 -3.05
N ASP A 6 0.11 -5.61 -3.98
CA ASP A 6 -0.33 -4.23 -4.22
C ASP A 6 -1.12 -3.67 -3.04
N SER A 7 -1.93 -4.51 -2.37
CA SER A 7 -2.71 -4.10 -1.20
C SER A 7 -1.80 -3.84 0.01
N ILE A 8 -0.76 -4.68 0.19
CA ILE A 8 0.24 -4.50 1.26
C ILE A 8 1.13 -3.28 0.97
N ALA A 9 1.50 -3.06 -0.30
CA ALA A 9 2.23 -1.87 -0.71
C ALA A 9 1.41 -0.60 -0.44
N LEU A 10 0.13 -0.59 -0.82
CA LEU A 10 -0.78 0.52 -0.54
C LEU A 10 -0.89 0.81 0.95
N LEU A 11 -1.04 -0.23 1.77
CA LEU A 11 -1.07 -0.09 3.22
C LEU A 11 0.21 0.56 3.75
N LEU A 12 1.37 0.10 3.31
CA LEU A 12 2.65 0.66 3.72
C LEU A 12 2.77 2.14 3.33
N LEU A 13 2.37 2.49 2.11
CA LEU A 13 2.38 3.87 1.63
C LEU A 13 1.42 4.77 2.41
N GLN A 14 0.22 4.28 2.73
CA GLN A 14 -0.78 5.01 3.52
C GLN A 14 -0.29 5.28 4.94
N ILE A 15 0.26 4.27 5.61
CA ILE A 15 0.83 4.42 6.96
C ILE A 15 1.97 5.43 6.93
N THR A 16 2.87 5.31 5.95
CA THR A 16 4.02 6.20 5.82
C THR A 16 3.58 7.63 5.55
N LEU A 17 2.63 7.84 4.63
CA LEU A 17 2.07 9.15 4.28
C LEU A 17 1.43 9.82 5.50
N TYR A 18 0.58 9.10 6.21
CA TYR A 18 -0.08 9.63 7.40
C TYR A 18 0.94 10.02 8.48
N HIS A 19 1.97 9.19 8.68
CA HIS A 19 3.06 9.52 9.60
C HIS A 19 3.82 10.79 9.20
N GLN A 20 4.09 10.99 7.90
CA GLN A 20 4.75 12.22 7.44
C GLN A 20 3.89 13.46 7.69
N GLN A 21 2.57 13.34 7.53
CA GLN A 21 1.63 14.42 7.84
C GLN A 21 1.63 14.73 9.33
N GLU A 22 1.57 13.71 10.19
CA GLU A 22 1.67 13.89 11.65
C GLU A 22 2.96 14.61 12.05
N LEU A 23 4.10 14.21 11.48
CA LEU A 23 5.40 14.84 11.74
C LEU A 23 5.46 16.29 11.30
N ALA A 24 5.05 16.60 10.06
CA ALA A 24 5.06 17.97 9.54
C ALA A 24 4.10 18.90 10.28
N HIS A 25 3.00 18.35 10.81
CA HIS A 25 2.07 19.11 11.65
C HIS A 25 2.60 19.35 13.08
N ALA A 26 3.35 18.39 13.63
CA ALA A 26 3.90 18.49 14.98
C ALA A 26 5.18 19.35 15.04
N ASP A 27 5.98 19.35 13.98
CA ASP A 27 7.26 20.06 13.90
C ASP A 27 7.31 20.97 12.68
N SER A 28 7.22 22.29 12.91
CA SER A 28 7.27 23.30 11.86
C SER A 28 8.64 23.44 11.18
N SER A 29 9.69 22.79 11.70
CA SER A 29 10.99 22.72 11.03
C SER A 29 11.03 21.68 9.91
N LEU A 30 10.07 20.76 9.87
CA LEU A 30 9.96 19.73 8.84
C LEU A 30 9.07 20.21 7.69
N SER A 31 9.56 20.07 6.46
CA SER A 31 8.77 20.35 5.26
C SER A 31 8.02 19.10 4.83
N LEU A 32 6.69 19.16 4.75
CA LEU A 32 5.89 18.05 4.22
C LEU A 32 6.32 17.68 2.79
N ASP A 33 6.58 18.67 1.95
CA ASP A 33 7.00 18.43 0.57
C ASP A 33 8.29 17.61 0.47
N GLU A 34 9.24 17.84 1.39
CA GLU A 34 10.47 17.05 1.49
C GLU A 34 10.19 15.65 2.03
N LEU A 35 9.38 15.52 3.08
CA LEU A 35 9.01 14.23 3.67
C LEU A 35 8.23 13.32 2.70
N LEU A 36 7.48 13.90 1.76
CA LEU A 36 6.77 13.13 0.74
C LEU A 36 7.72 12.51 -0.30
N VAL A 37 8.91 13.10 -0.50
CA VAL A 37 9.95 12.59 -1.40
C VAL A 37 10.91 11.66 -0.67
N GLU A 38 11.33 12.05 0.53
CA GLU A 38 12.23 11.27 1.40
C GLU A 38 11.58 11.04 2.77
N PRO A 39 10.73 10.00 2.90
CA PRO A 39 9.97 9.80 4.12
C PRO A 39 10.80 9.30 5.29
N ILE A 40 10.50 9.83 6.47
CA ILE A 40 11.05 9.33 7.73
C ILE A 40 10.34 8.03 8.10
N VAL A 41 11.14 6.96 8.19
CA VAL A 41 10.70 5.65 8.70
C VAL A 41 11.35 5.43 10.05
N ASP A 42 10.52 5.37 11.08
CA ASP A 42 10.89 5.13 12.48
C ASP A 42 10.12 3.94 13.06
N ASN A 43 10.23 3.74 14.38
CA ASN A 43 9.53 2.65 15.06
C ASN A 43 8.01 2.75 14.94
N THR A 44 7.44 3.95 14.83
CA THR A 44 5.99 4.14 14.71
C THR A 44 5.48 3.56 13.40
N VAL A 45 6.17 3.85 12.28
CA VAL A 45 5.82 3.30 10.96
C VAL A 45 5.96 1.79 10.96
N VAL A 46 7.06 1.27 11.53
CA VAL A 46 7.29 -0.17 11.62
C VAL A 46 6.18 -0.84 12.42
N GLU A 47 5.92 -0.37 13.65
CA GLU A 47 4.91 -0.94 14.53
C GLU A 47 3.52 -0.90 13.89
N LYS A 48 3.09 0.25 13.35
CA LYS A 48 1.80 0.40 12.67
C LYS A 48 1.68 -0.58 11.49
N PHE A 49 2.75 -0.79 10.73
CA PHE A 49 2.73 -1.71 9.58
C PHE A 49 2.77 -3.18 10.00
N THR A 50 3.73 -3.56 10.82
CA THR A 50 3.95 -4.97 11.19
C THR A 50 2.82 -5.51 12.08
N SER A 51 2.21 -4.68 12.92
CA SER A 51 1.07 -5.10 13.75
C SER A 51 -0.27 -5.09 13.00
N HIS A 52 -0.33 -4.57 11.77
CA HIS A 52 -1.57 -4.46 11.02
C HIS A 52 -2.14 -5.84 10.68
N SER A 53 -3.45 -6.02 10.90
CA SER A 53 -4.13 -7.31 10.70
C SER A 53 -3.97 -7.85 9.27
N MET A 54 -3.98 -6.99 8.25
CA MET A 54 -3.74 -7.41 6.87
C MET A 54 -2.34 -7.99 6.65
N VAL A 55 -1.31 -7.41 7.29
CA VAL A 55 0.05 -7.95 7.20
C VAL A 55 0.10 -9.29 7.91
N GLN A 56 -0.47 -9.38 9.11
CA GLN A 56 -0.50 -10.63 9.89
C GLN A 56 -1.22 -11.78 9.18
N ILE A 57 -2.29 -11.49 8.43
CA ILE A 57 -3.11 -12.51 7.76
C ILE A 57 -2.56 -12.85 6.37
N TYR A 58 -2.18 -11.85 5.58
CA TYR A 58 -1.90 -12.02 4.15
C TYR A 58 -0.41 -11.99 3.80
N ALA A 59 0.45 -11.44 4.66
CA ALA A 59 1.88 -11.36 4.46
C ALA A 59 2.65 -11.53 5.79
N PRO A 60 2.44 -12.64 6.53
CA PRO A 60 3.04 -12.85 7.86
C PRO A 60 4.57 -12.82 7.84
N GLU A 61 5.20 -13.10 6.70
CA GLU A 61 6.64 -12.96 6.48
C GLU A 61 7.17 -11.52 6.61
N LEU A 62 6.28 -10.52 6.50
CA LEU A 62 6.60 -9.11 6.69
C LEU A 62 6.38 -8.63 8.12
N ALA A 63 5.80 -9.45 9.00
CA ALA A 63 5.60 -9.12 10.41
C ALA A 63 6.90 -8.89 11.22
N PRO A 64 8.02 -9.60 11.01
CA PRO A 64 9.24 -9.42 11.79
C PRO A 64 10.19 -8.36 11.21
N LEU A 65 9.74 -7.51 10.29
CA LEU A 65 10.60 -6.52 9.64
C LEU A 65 11.04 -5.41 10.60
N ASN A 66 12.25 -4.91 10.36
CA ASN A 66 12.80 -3.77 11.09
C ASN A 66 12.78 -2.50 10.22
N ILE A 67 13.17 -1.37 10.81
CA ILE A 67 13.23 -0.07 10.12
C ILE A 67 13.97 -0.14 8.79
N ARG A 68 15.13 -0.83 8.74
CA ARG A 68 15.94 -0.93 7.52
C ARG A 68 15.19 -1.67 6.43
N SER A 69 14.51 -2.77 6.77
CA SER A 69 13.72 -3.53 5.82
C SER A 69 12.53 -2.72 5.29
N ILE A 70 11.82 -1.99 6.15
CA ILE A 70 10.70 -1.14 5.73
C ILE A 70 11.18 0.01 4.82
N LYS A 71 12.31 0.65 5.15
CA LYS A 71 12.95 1.63 4.27
C LYS A 71 13.29 1.03 2.91
N GLY A 72 13.83 -0.19 2.90
CA GLY A 72 14.10 -0.95 1.66
C GLY A 72 12.85 -1.14 0.83
N LEU A 73 11.75 -1.62 1.44
CA LEU A 73 10.47 -1.81 0.74
C LEU A 73 9.95 -0.50 0.15
N ILE A 74 9.95 0.59 0.91
CA ILE A 74 9.50 1.89 0.39
C ILE A 74 10.40 2.32 -0.77
N SER A 75 11.73 2.23 -0.63
CA SER A 75 12.66 2.54 -1.70
C SER A 75 12.39 1.71 -2.95
N ASP A 76 12.12 0.41 -2.81
CA ASP A 76 11.79 -0.47 -3.92
C ASP A 76 10.48 -0.06 -4.60
N LEU A 77 9.46 0.35 -3.84
CA LEU A 77 8.20 0.87 -4.40
C LEU A 77 8.43 2.14 -5.21
N PHE A 78 9.30 3.05 -4.72
CA PHE A 78 9.72 4.21 -5.49
C PHE A 78 10.47 3.76 -6.76
N THR A 79 11.48 2.91 -6.68
CA THR A 79 12.28 2.55 -7.86
C THR A 79 11.50 1.79 -8.93
N ASN A 80 10.61 0.88 -8.53
CA ASN A 80 9.95 -0.05 -9.46
C ASN A 80 8.78 0.56 -10.26
N THR A 81 8.42 1.82 -10.02
CA THR A 81 7.28 2.47 -10.68
C THR A 81 7.74 3.49 -11.72
N ASN A 82 7.14 3.44 -12.92
CA ASN A 82 7.38 4.37 -14.03
C ASN A 82 6.54 5.66 -13.91
N ILE A 83 6.28 6.11 -12.69
CA ILE A 83 5.51 7.32 -12.43
C ILE A 83 6.31 8.53 -12.90
N GLN A 84 5.64 9.42 -13.64
CA GLN A 84 6.23 10.70 -14.04
C GLN A 84 6.29 11.67 -12.86
N GLU A 85 7.29 12.56 -12.88
CA GLU A 85 7.47 13.57 -11.84
C GLU A 85 6.23 14.49 -11.70
N PRO A 86 5.87 14.90 -10.46
CA PRO A 86 6.63 14.70 -9.22
C PRO A 86 6.45 13.30 -8.63
N LYS A 87 7.56 12.64 -8.31
CA LYS A 87 7.58 11.31 -7.71
C LYS A 87 7.67 11.40 -6.19
N ASN A 88 6.54 11.19 -5.54
CA ASN A 88 6.42 11.28 -4.08
C ASN A 88 5.41 10.25 -3.56
N LEU A 89 5.26 10.15 -2.24
CA LEU A 89 4.35 9.18 -1.61
C LEU A 89 2.90 9.30 -2.12
N ILE A 90 2.43 10.50 -2.45
CA ILE A 90 1.06 10.72 -2.91
C ILE A 90 0.90 10.19 -4.33
N THR A 91 1.81 10.54 -5.25
CA THR A 91 1.74 10.05 -6.63
C THR A 91 1.95 8.55 -6.69
N LEU A 92 2.80 8.00 -5.81
CA LEU A 92 3.00 6.57 -5.65
C LEU A 92 1.74 5.85 -5.13
N ALA A 93 1.13 6.35 -4.05
CA ALA A 93 -0.11 5.77 -3.52
C ALA A 93 -1.26 5.84 -4.54
N ASN A 94 -1.40 6.96 -5.25
CA ASN A 94 -2.40 7.11 -6.30
C ASN A 94 -2.19 6.11 -7.45
N HIS A 95 -0.94 5.89 -7.86
CA HIS A 95 -0.62 4.92 -8.89
C HIS A 95 -1.07 3.50 -8.50
N TYR A 96 -0.64 3.00 -7.34
CA TYR A 96 -1.06 1.68 -6.86
C TYR A 96 -2.58 1.59 -6.64
N TYR A 97 -3.21 2.68 -6.22
CA TYR A 97 -4.66 2.72 -6.06
C TYR A 97 -5.37 2.58 -7.40
N SER A 98 -4.90 3.28 -8.43
CA SER A 98 -5.43 3.16 -9.80
C SER A 98 -5.23 1.76 -10.37
N GLU A 99 -4.05 1.15 -10.20
CA GLU A 99 -3.81 -0.23 -10.63
C GLU A 99 -4.75 -1.21 -9.94
N ARG A 100 -4.91 -1.07 -8.62
CA ARG A 100 -5.83 -1.90 -7.84
C ARG A 100 -7.28 -1.72 -8.27
N LEU A 101 -7.70 -0.48 -8.51
CA LEU A 101 -9.06 -0.18 -8.95
C LEU A 101 -9.34 -0.82 -10.32
N ASN A 102 -8.43 -0.67 -11.27
CA ASN A 102 -8.54 -1.27 -12.59
C ASN A 102 -8.64 -2.79 -12.51
N TYR A 103 -7.78 -3.44 -11.72
CA TYR A 103 -7.86 -4.88 -11.49
C TYR A 103 -9.21 -5.32 -10.92
N LEU A 104 -9.73 -4.58 -9.93
CA LEU A 104 -11.02 -4.92 -9.33
C LEU A 104 -12.15 -4.78 -10.35
N GLN A 105 -12.15 -3.72 -11.16
CA GLN A 105 -13.19 -3.43 -12.14
C GLN A 105 -13.17 -4.39 -13.34
N GLU A 106 -12.00 -4.64 -13.91
CA GLU A 106 -11.85 -5.38 -15.17
C GLU A 106 -11.77 -6.90 -14.96
N GLU A 107 -11.24 -7.35 -13.83
CA GLU A 107 -11.00 -8.78 -13.59
C GLU A 107 -11.85 -9.30 -12.44
N LYS A 108 -11.64 -8.78 -11.22
CA LYS A 108 -12.11 -9.49 -10.02
C LYS A 108 -13.61 -9.40 -9.81
N ILE A 109 -14.21 -8.22 -10.01
CA ILE A 109 -15.66 -8.03 -9.86
C ILE A 109 -16.42 -8.85 -10.92
N PRO A 110 -16.08 -8.80 -12.22
CA PRO A 110 -16.69 -9.66 -13.23
C PRO A 110 -16.57 -11.16 -12.92
N GLU A 111 -15.39 -11.63 -12.49
CA GLU A 111 -15.16 -13.01 -12.07
C GLU A 111 -16.12 -13.43 -10.94
N LEU A 112 -16.22 -12.61 -9.89
CA LEU A 112 -17.10 -12.86 -8.74
C LEU A 112 -18.58 -12.88 -9.16
N ILE A 113 -19.00 -11.95 -10.03
CA ILE A 113 -20.36 -11.93 -10.57
C ILE A 113 -20.66 -13.23 -11.32
N GLN A 114 -19.70 -13.75 -12.09
CA GLN A 114 -19.86 -15.00 -12.82
C GLN A 114 -19.95 -16.21 -11.88
N GLN A 115 -19.08 -16.27 -10.86
CA GLN A 115 -19.12 -17.32 -9.84
C GLN A 115 -20.46 -17.35 -9.11
N MET A 116 -20.98 -16.19 -8.70
CA MET A 116 -22.30 -16.10 -8.09
C MET A 116 -23.40 -16.61 -9.02
N LYS A 117 -23.39 -16.23 -10.30
CA LYS A 117 -24.39 -16.71 -11.28
C LYS A 117 -24.33 -18.23 -11.46
N ASP A 118 -23.13 -18.81 -11.47
CA ASP A 118 -22.95 -20.25 -11.63
C ASP A 118 -23.40 -21.02 -10.38
N GLU A 119 -23.15 -20.48 -9.18
CA GLU A 119 -23.69 -21.03 -7.93
C GLU A 119 -25.22 -20.98 -7.90
N TYR A 120 -25.82 -19.85 -8.30
CA TYR A 120 -27.29 -19.75 -8.41
C TYR A 120 -27.88 -20.75 -9.40
N ARG A 121 -27.22 -21.00 -10.54
CA ARG A 121 -27.68 -22.00 -11.51
C ARG A 121 -27.65 -23.41 -10.93
N LYS A 122 -26.57 -23.78 -10.22
CA LYS A 122 -26.44 -25.09 -9.56
C LYS A 122 -27.49 -25.34 -8.49
N LEU A 123 -27.94 -24.29 -7.80
CA LEU A 123 -28.99 -24.39 -6.77
C LEU A 123 -30.41 -24.48 -7.37
N ALA A 124 -30.57 -24.15 -8.65
CA ALA A 124 -31.85 -24.19 -9.35
C ALA A 124 -32.09 -25.48 -10.14
N GLU A 125 -31.08 -26.35 -10.24
CA GLU A 125 -31.12 -27.70 -10.84
C GLU A 125 -31.35 -28.76 -9.75
#